data_AF-A0A8T7FYB8-F1
#
_entry.id   AF-A0A8T7FYB8-F1
#
_cell.length_a   1.000
_cell.length_b   1.000
_cell.length_c   1.000
_cell.angle_alpha   90.00
_cell.angle_beta   90.00
_cell.angle_gamma   90.00
#
_symmetry.space_group_name_H-M   'P 1'
#
loop_
_entity.id
_entity.type
_entity.pdbx_description
1 polymer ?
#
loop_
_entity_poly.entity_id
_entity_poly.type
_entity_poly.pdbx_seq_one_letter_code
_entity_poly.pdbx_strand_id
1 'polypeptide(L)' 'MASVNLRNGESQDSLLKRFRKKVVKSGVLSTVRRKRWFVSKSETRRMERKKAIRRIKRRSFKDAE' A
#
# COMPACT_ATOMS: atom_id res chain seq x y z
N MET A 1 9.82 13.35 0.95
CA MET A 1 10.16 12.42 2.07
C MET A 1 9.02 12.44 3.08
N ALA A 2 8.67 11.33 3.72
CA ALA A 2 7.65 11.35 4.76
C ALA A 2 8.24 11.97 6.03
N SER A 3 7.73 13.12 6.48
CA SER A 3 8.13 13.80 7.71
C SER A 3 6.91 14.21 8.54
N VAL A 4 7.04 14.25 9.87
CA VAL A 4 6.00 14.78 10.76
C VAL A 4 6.63 15.71 11.78
N ASN A 5 5.94 16.80 12.10
CA ASN A 5 6.33 17.72 13.17
C ASN A 5 5.50 17.40 14.42
N LEU A 6 6.11 17.58 15.59
CA LEU A 6 5.46 17.45 16.89
C LEU A 6 4.44 18.58 17.06
N ARG A 7 3.25 18.20 17.53
CA ARG A 7 2.19 19.16 17.86
C ARG A 7 2.21 19.45 19.36
N ASN A 8 1.73 20.63 19.75
CA ASN A 8 1.63 20.99 21.16
C ASN A 8 0.71 20.01 21.90
N GLY A 9 1.17 19.48 23.03
CA GLY A 9 0.44 18.50 23.85
C GLY A 9 0.36 17.10 23.26
N GLU A 10 1.06 16.80 22.15
CA GLU A 10 1.08 15.46 21.56
C GLU A 10 2.10 14.55 22.25
N SER A 11 1.70 13.31 22.53
CA SER A 11 2.61 12.28 23.04
C SER A 11 3.51 11.72 21.93
N GLN A 12 4.71 11.27 22.32
CA GLN A 12 5.68 10.69 21.38
C GLN A 12 5.14 9.47 20.62
N ASP A 13 4.29 8.65 21.25
CA ASP A 13 3.66 7.50 20.60
C ASP A 13 2.64 7.92 19.52
N SER A 14 1.85 8.97 19.77
CA SER A 14 0.94 9.54 18.77
C SER A 14 1.70 10.07 17.54
N LEU A 15 2.81 10.78 17.78
CA LEU A 15 3.70 11.25 16.72
C LEU A 15 4.20 10.08 15.86
N LEU A 16 4.69 9.01 16.49
CA LEU A 16 5.21 7.83 15.80
C LEU A 16 4.12 7.12 14.98
N LYS A 17 2.90 7.00 15.52
CA LYS A 17 1.75 6.45 14.79
C LYS A 17 1.43 7.26 13.54
N ARG A 18 1.45 8.59 13.62
CA ARG A 18 1.26 9.49 12.45
C ARG A 18 2.38 9.34 11.43
N PHE A 19 3.63 9.28 11.89
CA PHE A 19 4.77 9.06 11.01
C PHE A 19 4.64 7.75 10.23
N ARG A 20 4.35 6.64 10.93
CA ARG A 20 4.12 5.33 10.30
C ARG A 20 2.99 5.39 9.27
N LYS A 21 1.86 6.03 9.60
CA LYS A 21 0.76 6.25 8.64
C LYS A 21 1.22 7.05 7.41
N LYS A 22 2.02 8.10 7.58
CA LYS A 22 2.54 8.92 6.47
C LYS A 22 3.53 8.13 5.59
N VAL A 23 4.40 7.31 6.19
CA VAL A 23 5.32 6.40 5.46
C VAL A 23 4.53 5.38 4.64
N VAL A 24 3.51 4.73 5.23
CA VAL A 24 2.66 3.78 4.52
C VAL A 24 1.90 4.46 3.38
N LYS A 25 1.31 5.64 3.63
CA LYS A 25 0.60 6.44 2.60
C LYS A 25 1.52 6.86 1.45
N SER A 26 2.78 7.17 1.75
CA SER A 26 3.76 7.53 0.71
C SER A 26 4.11 6.37 -0.23
N GLY A 27 3.86 5.11 0.16
CA GLY A 27 4.12 3.94 -0.68
C GLY A 27 5.60 3.68 -0.97
N VAL A 28 6.53 4.35 -0.27
CA VAL A 28 7.97 4.20 -0.52
C VAL A 28 8.42 2.75 -0.33
N LEU A 29 7.98 2.10 0.76
CA LEU A 29 8.33 0.70 1.06
C LEU A 29 7.72 -0.30 0.07
N SER A 30 6.53 -0.03 -0.49
CA SER A 30 5.93 -0.91 -1.49
C SER A 30 6.63 -0.76 -2.84
N THR A 31 7.05 0.45 -3.19
CA THR A 31 7.81 0.72 -4.41
C THR A 31 9.18 0.08 -4.37
N VAL A 32 9.93 0.21 -3.26
CA VAL A 32 11.23 -0.46 -3.08
C VAL A 32 11.07 -1.97 -3.22
N ARG A 33 10.10 -2.58 -2.53
CA ARG A 33 9.85 -4.03 -2.63
C ARG A 33 9.52 -4.48 -4.05
N ARG A 34 8.70 -3.72 -4.77
CA ARG A 34 8.32 -4.00 -6.17
C ARG A 34 9.50 -3.88 -7.14
N LYS A 35 10.42 -2.95 -6.89
CA LYS A 35 11.61 -2.70 -7.72
C LYS A 35 12.84 -3.51 -7.31
N ARG A 36 12.78 -4.26 -6.20
CA ARG A 36 13.92 -5.02 -5.65
C ARG A 36 14.47 -6.07 -6.61
N TRP A 37 13.62 -6.67 -7.41
CA TRP A 37 13.97 -7.72 -8.36
C TRP A 37 13.42 -7.39 -9.73
N PHE A 38 14.14 -7.81 -10.77
CA PHE A 38 13.62 -7.74 -12.13
C PHE A 38 12.43 -8.70 -12.28
N VAL A 39 11.36 -8.20 -12.87
CA VAL A 39 10.18 -8.99 -13.24
C VAL A 39 9.88 -8.69 -14.69
N SER A 40 9.76 -9.73 -15.50
CA SER A 40 9.47 -9.57 -16.92
C SER A 40 8.10 -8.92 -17.15
N LYS A 41 7.93 -8.29 -18.32
CA LYS A 41 6.65 -7.66 -18.71
C LYS A 41 5.51 -8.70 -18.80
N SER A 42 5.81 -9.94 -19.20
CA SER A 42 4.83 -11.02 -19.25
C SER A 42 4.34 -11.41 -17.85
N GLU A 43 5.26 -11.55 -16.89
CA GLU A 43 4.90 -11.92 -15.52
C GLU A 43 4.10 -10.81 -14.82
N THR A 44 4.47 -9.55 -15.05
CA THR A 44 3.70 -8.39 -14.54
C THR A 44 2.26 -8.42 -15.06
N ARG A 45 2.06 -8.61 -16.37
CA ARG A 45 0.72 -8.71 -17.00
C ARG A 45 -0.08 -9.90 -16.46
N ARG A 46 0.56 -11.04 -16.24
CA ARG A 46 -0.07 -12.25 -15.66
C ARG A 46 -0.56 -11.98 -14.24
N MET A 47 0.26 -11.35 -13.40
CA MET A 47 -0.11 -10.97 -12.03
C MET A 47 -1.27 -9.97 -12.00
N GLU A 48 -1.28 -8.97 -12.88
CA GLU A 48 -2.34 -7.96 -12.99
C GLU A 48 -3.67 -8.57 -13.40
N ARG A 49 -3.68 -9.43 -14.44
CA ARG A 49 -4.88 -10.17 -14.87
C ARG A 49 -5.46 -11.02 -13.73
N LYS A 50 -4.59 -11.75 -13.01
CA LYS A 50 -5.01 -12.56 -11.85
C LYS A 50 -5.59 -11.70 -10.72
N LYS A 51 -5.06 -10.49 -10.49
CA LYS A 51 -5.60 -9.55 -9.50
C LYS A 51 -6.94 -8.96 -9.93
N ALA A 52 -7.12 -8.63 -11.22
CA ALA A 52 -8.36 -8.10 -11.75
C ALA A 52 -9.51 -9.10 -11.61
N ILE A 53 -9.30 -10.36 -12.03
CA ILE A 53 -10.31 -11.44 -11.91
C ILE A 53 -10.73 -11.63 -10.45
N ARG A 54 -9.76 -11.67 -9.52
CA ARG A 54 -10.07 -11.79 -8.07
C ARG A 54 -10.88 -10.60 -7.55
N ARG A 55 -10.63 -9.39 -8.03
CA ARG A 55 -11.37 -8.19 -7.61
C ARG A 55 -12.82 -8.26 -8.10
N ILE A 56 -13.06 -8.67 -9.34
CA ILE A 56 -14.40 -8.84 -9.90
C ILE A 56 -15.16 -9.91 -9.11
N LYS A 57 -14.56 -11.09 -8.93
CA LYS A 57 -15.16 -12.18 -8.15
C LYS A 57 -15.52 -11.75 -6.72
N ARG A 58 -14.68 -10.93 -6.06
CA ARG A 58 -15.00 -10.42 -4.72
C ARG A 58 -16.17 -9.43 -4.72
N ARG A 59 -16.30 -8.59 -5.76
CA ARG A 59 -17.42 -7.63 -5.86
C ARG A 59 -18.74 -8.36 -6.05
N SER A 60 -18.79 -9.35 -6.95
CA SER A 60 -20.02 -10.12 -7.21
C SER A 60 -20.56 -10.84 -5.97
N PHE A 61 -19.70 -11.29 -5.05
CA PHE A 61 -20.17 -11.87 -3.77
C PHE A 61 -20.75 -10.84 -2.81
N LYS A 62 -20.26 -9.59 -2.85
CA LYS A 62 -20.73 -8.53 -1.96
C LYS A 62 -22.04 -7.90 -2.46
N ASP A 63 -22.30 -7.96 -3.76
CA ASP A 63 -23.53 -7.44 -4.37
C ASP A 63 -24.69 -8.46 -4.33
N ALA A 64 -24.40 -9.72 -3.99
CA ALA A 64 -25.38 -10.81 -3.87
C ALA A 64 -25.84 -11.05 -2.41
N GLU A 65 -25.28 -10.31 -1.46
CA GLU A 65 -25.61 -10.28 -0.03
C GLU A 65 -26.36 -8.99 0.28
#